data_AF-A0A564G4P8-F1
#
_entry.id   AF-A0A564G4P8-F1
#
_cell.length_a   1.000
_cell.length_b   1.000
_cell.length_c   1.000
_cell.angle_alpha   90.00
_cell.angle_beta   90.00
_cell.angle_gamma   90.00
#
_symmetry.space_group_name_H-M   'P 1'
#
loop_
_entity.id
_entity.type
_entity.pdbx_description
1 polymer ?
#
loop_
_entity_poly.entity_id
_entity_poly.type
_entity_poly.pdbx_seq_one_letter_code
_entity_poly.pdbx_strand_id
1 'polypeptide(L)'
;MRTIVYADGGCDPNPGPGGWGVVVAAPDGTVELCGGEPGTTTNNRMELTAAIKGLEHFPAGAAIEMRCDSQYVVKSVTEWMRGWKAKGWRTTTGDVKNVDLMKRLDELNAARDVKWTWVRGHAGDRLNERADALVHRGRREAKLGKLESRNSAAPVPAPTAAPAPPSQGAVLRVDLALGLQVTRAAKAAGVTPDDLVDDAIRFYLEIGPDEVARLRSSRA
;
A
#
# COMPACT_ATOMS: atom_id res chain seq x y z
N MET A 1 -9.60 22.21 -17.93
CA MET A 1 -9.82 21.65 -16.57
C MET A 1 -8.79 20.56 -16.35
N ARG A 2 -8.17 20.46 -15.17
CA ARG A 2 -7.21 19.38 -14.87
C ARG A 2 -7.93 18.23 -14.19
N THR A 3 -7.58 17.00 -14.53
CA THR A 3 -8.05 15.81 -13.80
C THR A 3 -7.26 15.69 -12.50
N ILE A 4 -7.95 15.54 -11.38
CA ILE A 4 -7.30 15.40 -10.07
C ILE A 4 -6.96 13.93 -9.84
N VAL A 5 -5.73 13.66 -9.43
CA VAL A 5 -5.22 12.33 -9.17
C VAL A 5 -4.58 12.33 -7.79
N TYR A 6 -5.02 11.42 -6.92
CA TYR A 6 -4.40 11.17 -5.62
C TYR A 6 -3.50 9.96 -5.75
N ALA A 7 -2.28 10.04 -5.23
CA ALA A 7 -1.32 8.94 -5.24
C ALA A 7 -0.61 8.83 -3.90
N ASP A 8 -0.57 7.62 -3.37
CA ASP A 8 0.03 7.28 -2.08
C ASP A 8 0.74 5.92 -2.16
N GLY A 9 1.76 5.71 -1.33
CA GLY A 9 2.54 4.49 -1.27
C GLY A 9 3.24 4.28 0.07
N GLY A 10 3.36 3.03 0.48
CA GLY A 10 3.92 2.71 1.79
C GLY A 10 4.32 1.26 1.96
N CYS A 11 5.20 1.03 2.92
CA CYS A 11 5.66 -0.29 3.33
C CYS A 11 5.35 -0.53 4.81
N ASP A 12 5.19 -1.80 5.16
CA ASP A 12 5.12 -2.22 6.55
C ASP A 12 5.66 -3.66 6.72
N PRO A 13 6.80 -3.83 7.42
CA PRO A 13 7.68 -2.77 7.96
C PRO A 13 8.41 -1.98 6.84
N ASN A 14 9.18 -0.94 7.18
CA ASN A 14 9.98 -0.15 6.22
C ASN A 14 11.48 -0.22 6.57
N PRO A 15 12.33 -0.88 5.75
CA PRO A 15 12.02 -1.52 4.47
C PRO A 15 11.27 -2.85 4.66
N GLY A 16 10.49 -3.23 3.66
CA GLY A 16 9.67 -4.43 3.70
C GLY A 16 8.69 -4.49 2.52
N PRO A 17 7.69 -5.37 2.55
CA PRO A 17 6.69 -5.44 1.51
C PRO A 17 5.90 -4.14 1.41
N GLY A 18 5.72 -3.66 0.18
CA GLY A 18 5.13 -2.37 -0.12
C GLY A 18 3.85 -2.47 -0.93
N GLY A 19 3.03 -1.42 -0.84
CA GLY A 19 1.86 -1.19 -1.68
C GLY A 19 1.85 0.24 -2.21
N TRP A 20 1.13 0.44 -3.30
CA TRP A 20 0.85 1.77 -3.86
C TRP A 20 -0.63 1.84 -4.26
N GLY A 21 -1.19 3.03 -4.17
CA GLY A 21 -2.59 3.32 -4.47
C GLY A 21 -2.74 4.61 -5.26
N VAL A 22 -3.66 4.62 -6.23
CA VAL A 22 -4.01 5.78 -7.03
C VAL A 22 -5.52 5.90 -7.13
N VAL A 23 -6.03 7.11 -6.93
CA VAL A 23 -7.44 7.46 -7.16
C VAL A 23 -7.51 8.61 -8.16
N VAL A 24 -8.12 8.38 -9.31
CA VAL A 24 -8.41 9.40 -10.30
C VAL A 24 -9.84 9.89 -10.09
N ALA A 25 -10.00 11.19 -9.86
CA ALA A 25 -11.30 11.84 -9.79
C ALA A 25 -11.76 12.22 -11.21
N ALA A 26 -12.62 11.39 -11.81
CA ALA A 26 -13.23 11.63 -13.11
C ALA A 26 -14.66 12.19 -12.97
N PRO A 27 -15.21 12.83 -14.01
CA PRO A 27 -16.56 13.41 -13.95
C PRO A 27 -17.68 12.39 -13.71
N ASP A 28 -17.49 11.14 -14.15
CA ASP A 28 -18.43 10.03 -14.07
C ASP A 28 -18.18 9.08 -12.87
N GLY A 29 -17.17 9.36 -12.06
CA GLY A 29 -16.83 8.56 -10.89
C GLY A 29 -15.33 8.55 -10.60
N THR A 30 -14.91 7.64 -9.73
CA THR A 30 -13.50 7.45 -9.39
C THR A 30 -12.93 6.21 -10.07
N VAL A 31 -11.75 6.34 -10.67
CA VAL A 31 -10.96 5.18 -11.12
C VAL A 31 -9.91 4.89 -10.05
N GLU A 32 -9.83 3.63 -9.62
CA GLU A 32 -8.90 3.18 -8.59
C GLU A 32 -7.89 2.21 -9.16
N LEU A 33 -6.60 2.46 -8.89
CA LEU A 33 -5.51 1.56 -9.25
C LEU A 33 -4.73 1.23 -7.98
N CYS A 34 -4.27 -0.01 -7.85
CA CYS A 34 -3.36 -0.40 -6.81
C CYS A 34 -2.44 -1.51 -7.26
N GLY A 35 -1.36 -1.69 -6.52
CA GLY A 35 -0.45 -2.81 -6.66
C GLY A 35 0.52 -2.84 -5.50
N GLY A 36 1.46 -3.76 -5.52
CA GLY A 36 2.45 -3.85 -4.46
C GLY A 36 3.67 -4.67 -4.85
N GLU A 37 4.71 -4.55 -4.04
CA GLU A 37 5.92 -5.33 -4.14
C GLU A 37 6.01 -6.27 -2.93
N PRO A 38 6.04 -7.60 -3.14
CA PRO A 38 6.09 -8.56 -2.04
C PRO A 38 7.51 -8.82 -1.52
N GLY A 39 8.52 -8.25 -2.18
CA GLY A 39 9.91 -8.22 -1.76
C GLY A 39 10.18 -7.08 -0.78
N THR A 40 11.46 -6.81 -0.54
CA THR A 40 11.90 -5.69 0.30
C THR A 40 11.96 -4.42 -0.54
N THR A 41 11.09 -3.46 -0.25
CA THR A 41 11.07 -2.12 -0.84
C THR A 41 11.01 -1.06 0.26
N THR A 42 10.81 0.22 -0.09
CA THR A 42 10.73 1.31 0.90
C THR A 42 9.52 2.21 0.65
N ASN A 43 9.10 2.96 1.67
CA ASN A 43 8.01 3.95 1.55
C ASN A 43 8.25 4.87 0.35
N ASN A 44 9.40 5.53 0.29
CA ASN A 44 9.74 6.44 -0.80
C ASN A 44 9.65 5.81 -2.20
N ARG A 45 10.04 4.53 -2.34
CA ARG A 45 9.92 3.82 -3.62
C ARG A 45 8.45 3.57 -3.98
N MET A 46 7.62 3.21 -3.02
CA MET A 46 6.18 3.00 -3.25
C MET A 46 5.45 4.31 -3.54
N GLU A 47 5.78 5.40 -2.83
CA GLU A 47 5.22 6.74 -3.12
C GLU A 47 5.56 7.19 -4.56
N LEU A 48 6.83 7.03 -4.98
CA LEU A 48 7.25 7.31 -6.36
C LEU A 48 6.53 6.40 -7.36
N THR A 49 6.38 5.12 -7.02
CA THR A 49 5.69 4.14 -7.88
C THR A 49 4.22 4.52 -8.06
N ALA A 50 3.53 4.95 -6.99
CA ALA A 50 2.16 5.43 -7.05
C ALA A 50 2.02 6.61 -8.02
N ALA A 51 2.89 7.61 -7.87
CA ALA A 51 2.90 8.78 -8.74
C ALA A 51 3.18 8.43 -10.21
N ILE A 52 4.14 7.53 -10.45
CA ILE A 52 4.45 6.99 -11.79
C ILE A 52 3.23 6.28 -12.38
N LYS A 53 2.60 5.38 -11.63
CA LYS A 53 1.42 4.62 -12.09
C LYS A 53 0.23 5.53 -12.36
N GLY A 54 0.06 6.57 -11.54
CA GLY A 54 -0.93 7.61 -11.77
C GLY A 54 -0.71 8.38 -13.06
N LEU A 55 0.53 8.73 -13.41
CA LEU A 55 0.84 9.37 -14.69
C LEU A 55 0.73 8.41 -15.89
N GLU A 56 1.17 7.15 -15.74
CA GLU A 56 1.09 6.12 -16.79
C GLU A 56 -0.34 5.85 -17.25
N HIS A 57 -1.33 6.04 -16.38
CA HIS A 57 -2.74 5.89 -16.70
C HIS A 57 -3.22 6.87 -17.79
N PHE A 58 -2.59 8.04 -17.91
CA PHE A 58 -3.00 9.07 -18.86
C PHE A 58 -2.11 9.11 -20.10
N PRO A 59 -2.65 9.47 -21.28
CA PRO A 59 -1.85 9.72 -22.46
C PRO A 59 -0.94 10.95 -22.30
N ALA A 60 0.04 11.09 -23.19
CA ALA A 60 0.84 12.32 -23.29
C ALA A 60 -0.06 13.53 -23.58
N GLY A 61 0.33 14.71 -23.09
CA GLY A 61 -0.44 15.96 -23.21
C GLY A 61 -1.62 16.10 -22.25
N ALA A 62 -1.95 15.08 -21.46
CA ALA A 62 -3.02 15.17 -20.46
C ALA A 62 -2.72 16.25 -19.41
N ALA A 63 -3.76 16.99 -19.02
CA ALA A 63 -3.70 18.02 -17.98
C ALA A 63 -4.11 17.44 -16.62
N ILE A 64 -3.15 17.29 -15.72
CA ILE A 64 -3.30 16.56 -14.45
C ILE A 64 -2.97 17.50 -13.27
N GLU A 65 -3.71 17.37 -12.17
CA GLU A 65 -3.28 17.82 -10.85
C GLU A 65 -2.98 16.58 -9.98
N MET A 66 -1.70 16.30 -9.78
CA MET A 66 -1.22 15.20 -8.95
C MET A 66 -1.15 15.66 -7.49
N ARG A 67 -1.89 14.98 -6.62
CA ARG A 67 -1.95 15.19 -5.17
C ARG A 67 -1.27 14.03 -4.45
N CYS A 68 -0.24 14.36 -3.68
CA CYS A 68 0.49 13.40 -2.86
C CYS A 68 0.70 14.00 -1.48
N ASP A 69 0.66 13.18 -0.43
CA ASP A 69 1.08 13.56 0.91
C ASP A 69 2.58 13.36 1.17
N SER A 70 3.25 12.60 0.28
CA SER A 70 4.71 12.55 0.22
C SER A 70 5.32 13.90 -0.20
N GLN A 71 5.89 14.61 0.77
CA GLN A 71 6.74 15.76 0.49
C GLN A 71 7.97 15.37 -0.34
N TYR A 72 8.46 14.13 -0.18
CA TYR A 72 9.60 13.64 -0.94
C TYR A 72 9.30 13.61 -2.44
N VAL A 73 8.14 13.07 -2.85
CA VAL A 73 7.73 13.06 -4.26
C VAL A 73 7.52 14.49 -4.78
N VAL A 74 6.72 15.30 -4.07
CA VAL A 74 6.37 16.65 -4.54
C VAL A 74 7.62 17.51 -4.70
N LYS A 75 8.48 17.60 -3.68
CA LYS A 75 9.71 18.41 -3.75
C LYS A 75 10.72 17.85 -4.74
N SER A 76 10.77 16.54 -4.94
CA SER A 76 11.62 15.95 -5.97
C SER A 76 11.28 16.56 -7.32
N VAL A 77 10.00 16.60 -7.70
CA VAL A 77 9.61 17.13 -9.02
C VAL A 77 9.64 18.65 -9.08
N THR A 78 9.19 19.35 -8.03
CA THR A 78 9.02 20.81 -8.08
C THR A 78 10.30 21.60 -7.79
N GLU A 79 11.23 21.04 -7.01
CA GLU A 79 12.40 21.77 -6.50
C GLU A 79 13.73 21.12 -6.94
N TRP A 80 13.88 19.81 -6.79
CA TRP A 80 15.21 19.18 -6.82
C TRP A 80 15.60 18.59 -8.18
N MET A 81 14.63 18.05 -8.92
CA MET A 81 14.85 17.29 -10.15
C MET A 81 15.58 18.10 -11.22
N ARG A 82 15.29 19.40 -11.36
CA ARG A 82 16.03 20.29 -12.27
C ARG A 82 17.52 20.31 -11.95
N GLY A 83 17.88 20.45 -10.67
CA GLY A 83 19.26 20.46 -10.21
C GLY A 83 19.95 19.11 -10.37
N TRP A 84 19.24 18.01 -10.09
CA TRP A 84 19.76 16.66 -10.28
C TRP A 84 20.04 16.36 -11.76
N LYS A 85 19.14 16.73 -12.68
CA LYS A 85 19.35 16.58 -14.12
C LYS A 85 20.58 17.34 -14.61
N ALA A 86 20.76 18.58 -14.18
CA ALA A 86 21.93 19.39 -14.53
C ALA A 86 23.26 18.77 -14.03
N LYS A 87 23.21 17.96 -12.97
CA LYS A 87 24.37 17.25 -12.41
C LYS A 87 24.46 15.78 -12.86
N GLY A 88 23.74 15.39 -13.92
CA GLY A 88 23.76 14.02 -14.43
C GLY A 88 23.21 12.99 -13.44
N TRP A 89 22.24 13.37 -12.61
CA TRP A 89 21.63 12.56 -11.54
C TRP A 89 22.59 12.14 -10.42
N ARG A 90 23.57 12.99 -10.12
CA ARG A 90 24.54 12.80 -9.02
C ARG A 90 24.43 13.87 -7.95
N THR A 91 24.78 13.47 -6.74
CA THR A 91 24.95 14.30 -5.55
C THR A 91 26.40 14.21 -5.05
N THR A 92 26.76 14.96 -4.02
CA THR A 92 28.10 14.89 -3.41
C THR A 92 28.41 13.53 -2.78
N THR A 93 27.38 12.76 -2.41
CA THR A 93 27.51 11.47 -1.73
C THR A 93 27.31 10.26 -2.65
N GLY A 94 27.13 10.49 -3.96
CA GLY A 94 26.88 9.44 -4.94
C GLY A 94 25.66 9.74 -5.81
N ASP A 95 25.10 8.70 -6.43
CA ASP A 95 23.91 8.84 -7.26
C ASP A 95 22.70 9.31 -6.43
N VAL A 96 21.79 10.03 -7.09
CA VAL A 96 20.52 10.43 -6.47
C VAL A 96 19.76 9.18 -6.01
N LYS A 97 19.22 9.20 -4.79
CA LYS A 97 18.42 8.09 -4.26
C LYS A 97 17.21 7.82 -5.18
N ASN A 98 16.95 6.54 -5.46
CA ASN A 98 15.85 6.10 -6.34
C ASN A 98 15.95 6.67 -7.76
N VAL A 99 17.17 6.85 -8.29
CA VAL A 99 17.40 7.44 -9.62
C VAL A 99 16.65 6.73 -10.74
N ASP A 100 16.45 5.42 -10.62
CA ASP A 100 15.66 4.60 -11.55
C ASP A 100 14.22 5.09 -11.67
N LEU A 101 13.53 5.27 -10.52
CA LEU A 101 12.16 5.79 -10.46
C LEU A 101 12.11 7.29 -10.79
N MET A 102 13.09 8.06 -10.34
CA MET A 102 13.14 9.51 -10.60
C MET A 102 13.25 9.83 -12.09
N LYS A 103 14.08 9.08 -12.83
CA LYS A 103 14.18 9.24 -14.29
C LYS A 103 12.87 8.90 -14.97
N ARG A 104 12.22 7.80 -14.57
CA ARG A 104 10.91 7.42 -15.10
C ARG A 104 9.85 8.48 -14.82
N LEU A 105 9.84 9.03 -13.61
CA LEU A 105 8.93 10.10 -13.22
C LEU A 105 9.17 11.37 -14.04
N ASP A 106 10.43 11.76 -14.25
CA ASP A 106 10.80 12.91 -15.09
C ASP A 106 10.29 12.77 -16.54
N GLU A 107 10.49 11.60 -17.16
CA GLU A 107 9.99 11.31 -18.51
C GLU A 107 8.47 11.47 -18.60
N LEU A 108 7.74 10.88 -17.66
CA LEU A 108 6.28 10.93 -17.64
C LEU A 108 5.76 12.34 -17.35
N ASN A 109 6.44 13.06 -16.46
CA ASN A 109 6.12 14.43 -16.10
C ASN A 109 6.37 15.39 -17.27
N ALA A 110 7.46 15.21 -18.02
CA ALA A 110 7.77 16.04 -19.19
C ALA A 110 6.80 15.82 -20.36
N ALA A 111 6.22 14.62 -20.47
CA ALA A 111 5.27 14.28 -21.52
C ALA A 111 3.84 14.77 -21.25
N ARG A 112 3.54 15.36 -20.09
CA ARG A 112 2.19 15.74 -19.64
C ARG A 112 2.18 17.13 -19.03
N ASP A 113 1.03 17.78 -18.98
CA ASP A 113 0.86 19.02 -18.24
C ASP A 113 0.48 18.68 -16.80
N VAL A 114 1.47 18.56 -15.91
CA VAL A 114 1.27 18.14 -14.52
C VAL A 114 1.47 19.28 -13.54
N LYS A 115 0.44 19.56 -12.74
CA LYS A 115 0.53 20.40 -11.54
C LYS A 115 0.69 19.48 -10.33
N TRP A 116 1.67 19.75 -9.48
CA TRP A 116 1.89 19.00 -8.24
C TRP A 116 1.37 19.78 -7.05
N THR A 117 0.57 19.12 -6.22
CA THR A 117 -0.03 19.68 -5.01
C THR A 117 0.32 18.77 -3.84
N TRP A 118 1.01 19.30 -2.83
CA TRP A 118 1.16 18.57 -1.57
C TRP A 118 -0.13 18.68 -0.76
N VAL A 119 -0.61 17.54 -0.27
CA VAL A 119 -1.73 17.46 0.66
C VAL A 119 -1.25 16.91 2.00
N ARG A 120 -1.94 17.23 3.09
CA ARG A 120 -1.60 16.64 4.38
C ARG A 120 -2.22 15.23 4.45
N GLY A 121 -1.40 14.22 4.74
CA GLY A 121 -1.87 12.86 4.97
C GLY A 121 -2.83 12.78 6.16
N HIS A 122 -3.82 11.89 6.09
CA HIS A 122 -4.83 11.62 7.14
C HIS A 122 -5.52 12.87 7.71
N ALA A 123 -5.79 13.87 6.86
CA ALA A 123 -6.38 15.14 7.26
C ALA A 123 -7.85 15.31 6.83
N GLY A 124 -8.58 14.21 6.57
CA GLY A 124 -10.00 14.23 6.19
C GLY A 124 -10.27 14.38 4.69
N ASP A 125 -9.24 14.38 3.83
CA ASP A 125 -9.45 14.27 2.37
C ASP A 125 -9.79 12.83 2.01
N ARG A 126 -11.08 12.58 1.77
CA ARG A 126 -11.62 11.24 1.49
C ARG A 126 -10.93 10.52 0.33
N LEU A 127 -10.45 11.25 -0.68
CA LEU A 127 -9.79 10.61 -1.83
C LEU A 127 -8.32 10.27 -1.53
N ASN A 128 -7.66 11.06 -0.67
CA ASN A 128 -6.33 10.70 -0.16
C ASN A 128 -6.41 9.49 0.78
N GLU A 129 -7.38 9.48 1.69
CA GLU A 129 -7.64 8.32 2.58
C GLU A 129 -8.01 7.07 1.77
N ARG A 130 -8.70 7.26 0.64
CA ARG A 130 -8.96 6.15 -0.28
C ARG A 130 -7.69 5.65 -0.94
N ALA A 131 -6.76 6.53 -1.33
CA ALA A 131 -5.45 6.13 -1.86
C ALA A 131 -4.64 5.33 -0.81
N ASP A 132 -4.62 5.74 0.46
CA ASP A 132 -4.00 4.98 1.56
C ASP A 132 -4.65 3.58 1.74
N ALA A 133 -5.98 3.50 1.68
CA ALA A 133 -6.66 2.20 1.73
C ALA A 133 -6.25 1.28 0.57
N LEU A 134 -5.98 1.85 -0.61
CA LEU A 134 -5.47 1.13 -1.78
C LEU A 134 -4.02 0.66 -1.59
N VAL A 135 -3.17 1.42 -0.89
CA VAL A 135 -1.82 1.00 -0.47
C VAL A 135 -1.91 -0.29 0.34
N HIS A 136 -2.79 -0.31 1.36
CA HIS A 136 -2.99 -1.49 2.18
C HIS A 136 -3.51 -2.69 1.38
N ARG A 137 -4.44 -2.47 0.45
CA ARG A 137 -4.93 -3.52 -0.46
C ARG A 137 -3.81 -4.09 -1.33
N GLY A 138 -3.09 -3.22 -2.05
CA GLY A 138 -2.02 -3.63 -2.96
C GLY A 138 -0.88 -4.38 -2.26
N ARG A 139 -0.50 -3.94 -1.04
CA ARG A 139 0.49 -4.65 -0.22
C ARG A 139 0.02 -6.05 0.19
N ARG A 140 -1.25 -6.21 0.57
CA ARG A 140 -1.81 -7.52 0.93
C ARG A 140 -1.85 -8.47 -0.26
N GLU A 141 -2.37 -8.00 -1.39
CA GLU A 141 -2.47 -8.80 -2.63
C GLU A 141 -1.09 -9.28 -3.10
N ALA A 142 -0.09 -8.40 -3.07
CA ALA A 142 1.28 -8.77 -3.40
C ALA A 142 1.82 -9.89 -2.48
N LYS A 143 1.63 -9.74 -1.15
CA LYS A 143 2.06 -10.75 -0.17
C LYS A 143 1.40 -12.11 -0.43
N LEU A 144 0.11 -12.12 -0.75
CA LEU A 144 -0.66 -13.34 -1.04
C LEU A 144 -0.23 -14.01 -2.34
N GLY A 145 -0.09 -13.27 -3.45
CA GLY A 145 0.37 -13.84 -4.72
C GLY A 145 1.78 -14.44 -4.65
N LYS A 146 2.66 -13.88 -3.79
CA LYS A 146 3.98 -14.49 -3.49
C LYS A 146 3.87 -15.78 -2.68
N LEU A 147 2.83 -15.95 -1.87
CA LEU A 147 2.61 -17.20 -1.13
C LEU A 147 2.10 -18.30 -2.07
N GLU A 148 1.16 -17.98 -2.95
CA GLU A 148 0.61 -18.93 -3.94
C GLU A 148 1.66 -19.40 -4.95
N SER A 149 2.49 -18.48 -5.46
CA SER A 149 3.60 -18.82 -6.36
C SER A 149 4.68 -19.67 -5.69
N ARG A 150 4.98 -19.44 -4.40
CA ARG A 150 5.88 -20.32 -3.62
C ARG A 150 5.33 -21.72 -3.45
N ASN A 151 4.03 -21.86 -3.20
CA ASN A 151 3.37 -23.15 -3.06
C ASN A 151 3.23 -23.90 -4.40
N SER A 152 3.26 -23.19 -5.53
CA SER A 152 3.18 -23.77 -6.87
C SER A 152 4.55 -24.13 -7.49
N ALA A 153 5.67 -23.73 -6.86
CA ALA A 153 7.03 -23.88 -7.40
C ALA A 153 7.80 -25.10 -6.86
N ALA A 154 7.18 -25.98 -6.06
CA ALA A 154 7.79 -27.25 -5.69
C ALA A 154 7.72 -28.25 -6.86
N PRO A 155 8.82 -28.92 -7.25
CA PRO A 155 8.77 -29.95 -8.28
C PRO A 155 7.94 -31.12 -7.75
N VAL A 156 6.82 -31.40 -8.41
CA VAL A 156 5.96 -32.55 -8.13
C VAL A 156 6.75 -33.84 -8.43
N PRO A 157 7.04 -34.73 -7.47
CA PRO A 157 7.55 -36.04 -7.79
C PRO A 157 6.47 -36.87 -8.50
N ALA A 158 6.88 -37.66 -9.48
CA ALA A 158 6.01 -38.43 -10.39
C ALA A 158 4.96 -39.30 -9.64
N PRO A 159 3.77 -39.52 -10.23
CA PRO A 159 2.60 -39.99 -9.49
C PRO A 159 2.71 -41.49 -9.19
N THR A 160 2.58 -41.86 -7.91
CA THR A 160 2.21 -43.24 -7.53
C THR A 160 0.97 -43.19 -6.64
N ALA A 161 -0.08 -43.86 -7.12
CA ALA A 161 -1.35 -44.20 -6.46
C ALA A 161 -2.30 -43.06 -6.04
N ALA A 162 -3.60 -43.37 -6.17
CA ALA A 162 -4.76 -42.48 -6.16
C ALA A 162 -4.92 -41.61 -4.89
N PRO A 163 -5.59 -40.43 -4.99
CA PRO A 163 -5.64 -39.48 -3.89
C PRO A 163 -6.69 -39.87 -2.84
N ALA A 164 -6.27 -39.85 -1.57
CA ALA A 164 -7.14 -39.56 -0.45
C ALA A 164 -7.57 -38.08 -0.51
N PRO A 165 -8.76 -37.69 0.00
CA PRO A 165 -9.27 -36.33 -0.15
C PRO A 165 -8.39 -35.30 0.59
N PRO A 166 -8.31 -34.05 0.11
CA PRO A 166 -7.47 -33.02 0.72
C PRO A 166 -8.01 -32.62 2.10
N SER A 167 -7.11 -32.56 3.08
CA SER A 167 -7.35 -31.94 4.38
C SER A 167 -7.60 -30.44 4.19
N GLN A 168 -8.79 -29.98 4.54
CA GLN A 168 -9.15 -28.56 4.61
C GLN A 168 -8.23 -27.83 5.57
N GLY A 169 -7.79 -26.61 5.20
CA GLY A 169 -7.11 -25.70 6.11
C GLY A 169 -7.89 -25.55 7.42
N ALA A 170 -7.20 -25.50 8.54
CA ALA A 170 -7.83 -25.49 9.85
C ALA A 170 -8.75 -24.26 10.00
N VAL A 171 -10.06 -24.49 9.86
CA VAL A 171 -11.09 -23.52 10.21
C VAL A 171 -11.10 -23.43 11.72
N LEU A 172 -10.62 -22.33 12.27
CA LEU A 172 -10.73 -22.07 13.70
C LEU A 172 -12.21 -21.83 14.01
N ARG A 173 -12.89 -22.84 14.59
CA ARG A 173 -14.29 -22.72 14.97
C ARG A 173 -14.38 -21.90 16.25
N VAL A 174 -14.88 -20.68 16.13
CA VAL A 174 -15.24 -19.84 17.27
C VAL A 174 -16.56 -20.36 17.84
N ASP A 175 -16.64 -20.55 19.15
CA ASP A 175 -17.91 -20.94 19.78
C ASP A 175 -18.92 -19.77 19.77
N LEU A 176 -20.20 -20.11 19.86
CA LEU A 176 -21.29 -19.13 19.76
C LEU A 176 -21.23 -18.08 20.88
N ALA A 177 -20.76 -18.43 22.08
CA ALA A 177 -20.67 -17.50 23.20
C ALA A 177 -19.57 -16.45 22.94
N LEU A 178 -18.41 -16.87 22.45
CA LEU A 178 -17.34 -15.97 22.05
C LEU A 178 -17.76 -15.09 20.87
N GLY A 179 -18.44 -15.65 19.86
CA GLY A 179 -18.98 -14.88 18.74
C GLY A 179 -19.99 -13.80 19.16
N LEU A 180 -20.86 -14.11 20.13
CA LEU A 180 -21.79 -13.13 20.70
C LEU A 180 -21.09 -12.03 21.50
N GLN A 181 -20.01 -12.37 22.23
CA GLN A 181 -19.21 -11.38 22.95
C GLN A 181 -18.53 -10.39 21.99
N VAL A 182 -17.91 -10.89 20.93
CA VAL A 182 -17.31 -10.08 19.86
C VAL A 182 -18.36 -9.16 19.23
N THR A 183 -19.53 -9.70 18.90
CA THR A 183 -20.62 -8.92 18.29
C THR A 183 -21.11 -7.78 19.20
N ARG A 184 -21.25 -8.04 20.51
CA ARG A 184 -21.65 -7.01 21.49
C ARG A 184 -20.57 -5.95 21.67
N ALA A 185 -19.30 -6.36 21.74
CA ALA A 185 -18.17 -5.44 21.84
C ALA A 185 -18.07 -4.53 20.61
N ALA A 186 -18.26 -5.10 19.41
CA ALA A 186 -18.22 -4.36 18.15
C ALA A 186 -19.33 -3.31 18.09
N LYS A 187 -20.55 -3.70 18.48
CA LYS A 187 -21.69 -2.78 18.58
C LYS A 187 -21.44 -1.65 19.58
N ALA A 188 -20.86 -1.94 20.74
CA ALA A 188 -20.55 -0.92 21.76
C ALA A 188 -19.45 0.05 21.29
N ALA A 189 -18.51 -0.43 20.48
CA ALA A 189 -17.44 0.36 19.87
C ALA A 189 -17.84 1.06 18.56
N GLY A 190 -19.05 0.83 18.04
CA GLY A 190 -19.53 1.43 16.78
C GLY A 190 -18.85 0.89 15.52
N VAL A 191 -18.25 -0.30 15.57
CA VAL A 191 -17.55 -0.95 14.45
C VAL A 191 -18.20 -2.29 14.09
N THR A 192 -17.82 -2.88 12.95
CA THR A 192 -18.29 -4.23 12.61
C THR A 192 -17.55 -5.31 13.41
N PRO A 193 -18.14 -6.50 13.62
CA PRO A 193 -17.46 -7.61 14.29
C PRO A 193 -16.14 -8.01 13.61
N ASP A 194 -16.10 -7.97 12.28
CA ASP A 194 -14.89 -8.33 11.52
C ASP A 194 -13.80 -7.28 11.70
N ASP A 195 -14.14 -5.99 11.64
CA ASP A 195 -13.18 -4.90 11.89
C ASP A 195 -12.61 -4.97 13.31
N LEU A 196 -13.46 -5.27 14.30
CA LEU A 196 -13.02 -5.42 15.69
C LEU A 196 -12.06 -6.60 15.87
N VAL A 197 -12.32 -7.73 15.21
CA VAL A 197 -11.46 -8.91 15.25
C VAL A 197 -10.12 -8.62 14.58
N ASP A 198 -10.14 -7.97 13.42
CA ASP A 198 -8.94 -7.59 12.69
C ASP A 198 -8.08 -6.60 13.47
N ASP A 199 -8.69 -5.60 14.11
CA ASP A 199 -7.98 -4.64 14.96
C ASP A 199 -7.41 -5.30 16.23
N ALA A 200 -8.15 -6.25 16.82
CA ALA A 200 -7.68 -7.01 17.98
C ALA A 200 -6.49 -7.93 17.63
N ILE A 201 -6.53 -8.58 16.47
CA ILE A 201 -5.43 -9.40 15.95
C ILE A 201 -4.22 -8.51 15.65
N ARG A 202 -4.43 -7.36 15.00
CA ARG A 202 -3.37 -6.39 14.73
C ARG A 202 -2.68 -5.92 16.00
N PHE A 203 -3.47 -5.52 17.01
CA PHE A 203 -2.96 -5.11 18.31
C PHE A 203 -2.14 -6.23 18.97
N TYR A 204 -2.67 -7.46 19.00
CA TYR A 204 -1.95 -8.62 19.56
C TYR A 204 -0.61 -8.88 18.86
N LEU A 205 -0.58 -8.79 17.53
CA LEU A 205 0.65 -8.99 16.75
C LEU A 205 1.68 -7.88 16.95
N GLU A 206 1.21 -6.66 17.24
CA GLU A 206 2.07 -5.50 17.49
C GLU A 206 2.74 -5.55 18.87
N ILE A 207 1.97 -5.84 19.92
CA ILE A 207 2.50 -5.83 21.29
C ILE A 207 3.06 -7.20 21.74
N GLY A 208 2.66 -8.28 21.06
CA GLY A 208 3.11 -9.64 21.34
C GLY A 208 2.46 -10.29 22.57
N PRO A 209 2.63 -11.62 22.75
CA PRO A 209 1.98 -12.41 23.79
C PRO A 209 2.33 -11.95 25.23
N ASP A 210 3.57 -11.55 25.46
CA ASP A 210 4.07 -11.20 26.79
C ASP A 210 3.46 -9.88 27.30
N GLU A 211 3.29 -8.90 26.41
CA GLU A 211 2.66 -7.63 26.75
C GLU A 211 1.17 -7.79 26.98
N VAL A 212 0.50 -8.63 26.18
CA VAL A 212 -0.92 -8.99 26.40
C VAL A 212 -1.11 -9.67 27.75
N ALA A 213 -0.19 -10.52 28.17
CA ALA A 213 -0.21 -11.14 29.49
C ALA A 213 -0.06 -10.11 30.60
N ARG A 214 0.87 -9.14 30.47
CA ARG A 214 1.05 -8.04 31.42
C ARG A 214 -0.20 -7.17 31.57
N LEU A 215 -0.84 -6.79 30.46
CA LEU A 215 -2.06 -5.98 30.44
C LEU A 215 -3.27 -6.69 31.07
N ARG A 216 -3.32 -8.02 31.00
CA ARG A 216 -4.35 -8.83 31.68
C ARG A 216 -4.14 -8.86 33.19
N SER A 217 -2.89 -8.98 33.64
CA SER A 217 -2.55 -8.97 35.07
C SER A 217 -2.75 -7.61 35.74
N SER A 218 -2.67 -6.49 34.99
CA SER A 218 -2.93 -5.14 35.53
C SER A 218 -4.41 -4.76 35.61
N ARG A 219 -5.31 -5.62 35.14
CA ARG A 219 -6.78 -5.42 35.14
C ARG A 219 -7.52 -6.37 36.10
N ALA A 220 -6.80 -7.28 36.76
CA ALA A 220 -7.30 -8.15 37.82
C ALA A 220 -7.06 -7.51 39.19
#